data_AF-A0A542KCJ9-F1
#
_entry.id   AF-A0A542KCJ9-F1
#
_cell.length_a   1.000
_cell.length_b   1.000
_cell.length_c   1.000
_cell.angle_alpha   90.00
_cell.angle_beta   90.00
_cell.angle_gamma   90.00
#
_symmetry.space_group_name_H-M   'P 1'
#
loop_
_entity.id
_entity.type
_entity.pdbx_description
1 polymer ?
#
loop_
_entity_poly.entity_id
_entity_poly.type
_entity_poly.pdbx_seq_one_letter_code
_entity_poly.pdbx_strand_id
1 'polypeptide(L)'
;MQAANRASAIGCLPPPCPESAPETALGRSAAYAHPVLRITDARTGESLEAAPARRGLTRVEAHTAGAGTGALRVLLVADLLVRALELGGTPVWSVLTCERDRAELQAGAAALGIRPFEDSRDVGSGLGEAQVIHVVTEGTATPDGPTVAVAPVHGTAEGADPIALRLALLARDRAAPAALDPAVLDEARATLARWRGRVAAWARQPSRPIPDQARTRLRTAWEDDLDVPAVLDTLTWVETSPDLPDGARFETYAYADRLLGLELTRDLGTPA
;
A
#
# COMPACT_ATOMS: atom_id res chain seq x y z
N MET A 1 -46.00 -13.21 87.32
CA MET A 1 -45.93 -12.31 86.14
C MET A 1 -44.89 -12.90 85.19
N GLN A 2 -45.30 -13.89 84.38
CA GLN A 2 -45.42 -13.79 82.91
C GLN A 2 -44.12 -13.31 82.24
N ALA A 3 -43.52 -13.97 81.25
CA ALA A 3 -43.82 -15.18 80.50
C ALA A 3 -42.52 -15.63 79.77
N ALA A 4 -42.56 -16.86 79.26
CA ALA A 4 -41.57 -17.52 78.43
C ALA A 4 -41.01 -16.67 77.27
N ASN A 5 -39.76 -16.93 76.84
CA ASN A 5 -39.60 -17.63 75.55
C ASN A 5 -38.21 -18.27 75.36
N ARG A 6 -38.23 -19.47 74.78
CA ARG A 6 -37.08 -20.26 74.31
C ARG A 6 -36.42 -19.59 73.11
N ALA A 7 -35.11 -19.74 72.97
CA ALA A 7 -34.46 -19.83 71.66
C ALA A 7 -33.25 -20.76 71.75
N SER A 8 -33.36 -21.90 71.04
CA SER A 8 -32.33 -22.90 70.85
C SER A 8 -31.25 -22.43 69.88
N ALA A 9 -30.09 -23.08 70.05
CA ALA A 9 -28.92 -23.12 69.20
C ALA A 9 -29.17 -23.02 67.69
N ILE A 10 -28.42 -22.14 67.01
CA ILE A 10 -28.09 -22.26 65.59
C ILE A 10 -26.58 -22.02 65.47
N GLY A 11 -25.91 -23.03 64.92
CA GLY A 11 -24.47 -23.10 64.73
C GLY A 11 -23.94 -22.19 63.63
N CYS A 12 -22.61 -22.09 63.63
CA CYS A 12 -21.78 -21.33 62.71
C CYS A 12 -22.13 -21.54 61.22
N LEU A 13 -22.23 -20.41 60.51
CA LEU A 13 -21.97 -20.31 59.08
C LEU A 13 -20.96 -19.16 58.87
N PRO A 14 -19.82 -19.39 58.21
CA PRO A 14 -18.92 -18.30 57.82
C PRO A 14 -19.56 -17.45 56.71
N PRO A 15 -19.15 -16.17 56.55
CA PRO A 15 -19.65 -15.32 55.47
C PRO A 15 -19.23 -15.89 54.10
N PRO A 16 -20.04 -15.70 53.05
CA PRO A 16 -19.66 -16.12 51.70
C PRO A 16 -18.44 -15.34 51.20
N CYS A 17 -17.51 -16.03 50.53
CA CYS A 17 -16.47 -15.40 49.73
C CYS A 17 -17.09 -14.42 48.72
N PRO A 18 -16.46 -13.27 48.43
CA PRO A 18 -16.92 -12.42 47.34
C PRO A 18 -16.78 -13.19 46.04
N GLU A 19 -17.92 -13.31 45.35
CA GLU A 19 -18.08 -13.85 44.01
C GLU A 19 -17.14 -13.09 43.07
N SER A 20 -16.14 -13.80 42.56
CA SER A 20 -15.23 -13.29 41.53
C SER A 20 -16.05 -12.91 40.31
N ALA A 21 -16.16 -11.60 40.06
CA ALA A 21 -16.70 -11.06 38.83
C ALA A 21 -16.02 -11.76 37.63
N PRO A 22 -16.76 -12.09 36.56
CA PRO A 22 -16.14 -12.64 35.36
C PRO A 22 -15.20 -11.56 34.83
N GLU A 23 -13.91 -11.83 34.98
CA GLU A 23 -12.83 -11.15 34.31
C GLU A 23 -13.22 -11.11 32.84
N THR A 24 -13.67 -9.93 32.39
CA THR A 24 -14.01 -9.65 31.00
C THR A 24 -12.83 -10.14 30.20
N ALA A 25 -13.04 -11.24 29.49
CA ALA A 25 -12.08 -11.79 28.56
C ALA A 25 -11.69 -10.65 27.64
N LEU A 26 -10.52 -10.06 27.90
CA LEU A 26 -9.83 -9.17 27.00
C LEU A 26 -9.94 -9.83 25.63
N GLY A 27 -10.73 -9.20 24.76
CA GLY A 27 -11.09 -9.72 23.47
C GLY A 27 -9.83 -10.29 22.85
N ARG A 28 -9.89 -11.58 22.50
CA ARG A 28 -8.79 -12.30 21.87
C ARG A 28 -8.20 -11.37 20.83
N SER A 29 -6.99 -10.90 21.11
CA SER A 29 -6.20 -10.11 20.18
C SER A 29 -6.33 -10.80 18.83
N ALA A 30 -6.75 -10.08 17.79
CA ALA A 30 -6.95 -10.59 16.44
C ALA A 30 -5.59 -11.05 15.89
N ALA A 31 -5.15 -12.20 16.37
CA ALA A 31 -3.88 -12.80 16.09
C ALA A 31 -3.95 -13.28 14.64
N TYR A 32 -3.33 -12.48 13.76
CA TYR A 32 -3.03 -12.81 12.37
C TYR A 32 -4.27 -13.05 11.49
N ALA A 33 -5.19 -12.10 11.44
CA ALA A 33 -5.88 -11.84 10.17
C ALA A 33 -4.79 -11.31 9.23
N HIS A 34 -4.11 -12.22 8.55
CA HIS A 34 -3.08 -11.86 7.58
C HIS A 34 -3.71 -10.92 6.58
N PRO A 35 -3.22 -9.70 6.46
CA PRO A 35 -3.91 -8.76 5.62
C PRO A 35 -3.76 -9.18 4.16
N VAL A 36 -4.89 -9.25 3.50
CA VAL A 36 -4.99 -9.67 2.11
C VAL A 36 -5.19 -8.42 1.29
N LEU A 37 -4.31 -8.20 0.32
CA LEU A 37 -4.49 -7.14 -0.66
C LEU A 37 -5.81 -7.41 -1.40
N ARG A 38 -6.74 -6.46 -1.30
CA ARG A 38 -7.99 -6.48 -2.05
C ARG A 38 -7.89 -5.51 -3.20
N ILE A 39 -8.50 -5.88 -4.32
CA ILE A 39 -8.63 -5.03 -5.49
C ILE A 39 -10.08 -4.98 -5.94
N THR A 40 -10.50 -3.86 -6.49
CA THR A 40 -11.81 -3.74 -7.15
C THR A 40 -11.68 -4.18 -8.59
N ASP A 41 -12.37 -5.27 -8.96
CA ASP A 41 -12.43 -5.74 -10.35
C ASP A 41 -13.28 -4.76 -11.17
N ALA A 42 -12.65 -4.08 -12.11
CA ALA A 42 -13.30 -3.11 -12.98
C ALA A 42 -14.40 -3.73 -13.86
N ARG A 43 -14.38 -5.05 -14.08
CA ARG A 43 -15.41 -5.75 -14.87
C ARG A 43 -16.73 -5.91 -14.11
N THR A 44 -16.65 -6.16 -12.80
CA THR A 44 -17.81 -6.53 -11.98
C THR A 44 -18.15 -5.46 -10.94
N GLY A 45 -17.21 -4.58 -10.61
CA GLY A 45 -17.28 -3.66 -9.47
C GLY A 45 -17.08 -4.36 -8.11
N GLU A 46 -16.82 -5.67 -8.10
CA GLU A 46 -16.68 -6.43 -6.87
C GLU A 46 -15.24 -6.35 -6.34
N SER A 47 -15.13 -6.26 -5.02
CA SER A 47 -13.84 -6.34 -4.33
C SER A 47 -13.44 -7.80 -4.16
N LEU A 48 -12.23 -8.16 -4.58
CA LEU A 48 -11.68 -9.52 -4.51
C LEU A 48 -10.26 -9.55 -3.95
N GLU A 49 -9.82 -10.71 -3.48
CA GLU A 49 -8.45 -10.92 -3.02
C GLU A 49 -7.49 -11.02 -4.21
N ALA A 50 -6.48 -10.14 -4.25
CA ALA A 50 -5.49 -10.12 -5.32
C ALA A 50 -4.61 -11.39 -5.36
N ALA A 51 -4.55 -12.14 -4.25
CA ALA A 51 -3.83 -13.41 -4.16
C ALA A 51 -4.65 -14.43 -3.36
N PRO A 52 -5.55 -15.21 -4.01
CA PRO A 52 -6.48 -16.11 -3.32
C PRO A 52 -5.78 -17.31 -2.65
N ALA A 53 -4.51 -17.57 -2.98
CA ALA A 53 -3.71 -18.63 -2.38
C ALA A 53 -2.38 -18.07 -1.86
N ARG A 54 -2.11 -18.26 -0.55
CA ARG A 54 -0.94 -17.73 0.19
C ARG A 54 0.44 -18.08 -0.36
N ARG A 55 0.54 -18.98 -1.33
CA ARG A 55 1.78 -19.42 -2.00
C ARG A 55 1.59 -19.66 -3.49
N GLY A 56 0.42 -19.30 -4.03
CA GLY A 56 0.17 -19.35 -5.45
C GLY A 56 0.91 -18.21 -6.12
N LEU A 57 1.61 -18.50 -7.21
CA LEU A 57 2.17 -17.45 -8.05
C LEU A 57 1.03 -16.60 -8.60
N THR A 58 1.09 -15.28 -8.39
CA THR A 58 0.17 -14.33 -9.01
C THR A 58 0.85 -13.70 -10.21
N ARG A 59 0.23 -13.75 -11.40
CA ARG A 59 0.72 -13.00 -12.55
C ARG A 59 0.04 -11.64 -12.60
N VAL A 60 0.82 -10.58 -12.76
CA VAL A 60 0.33 -9.24 -13.02
C VAL A 60 0.70 -8.88 -14.45
N GLU A 61 -0.30 -8.69 -15.30
CA GLU A 61 -0.09 -8.34 -16.70
C GLU A 61 -0.52 -6.89 -16.95
N ALA A 62 0.41 -6.04 -17.36
CA ALA A 62 0.11 -4.69 -17.80
C ALA A 62 -0.14 -4.66 -19.32
N HIS A 63 -1.24 -4.04 -19.73
CA HIS A 63 -1.65 -3.94 -21.13
C HIS A 63 -1.63 -2.48 -21.59
N THR A 64 -0.82 -2.19 -22.61
CA THR A 64 -0.66 -0.82 -23.15
C THR A 64 -0.65 -0.81 -24.68
N ALA A 65 -1.40 0.11 -25.29
CA ALA A 65 -1.45 0.24 -26.74
C ALA A 65 -0.21 0.93 -27.36
N GLY A 66 0.59 1.64 -26.57
CA GLY A 66 1.77 2.37 -27.02
C GLY A 66 2.46 3.14 -25.87
N ALA A 67 3.38 4.03 -26.21
CA ALA A 67 4.05 4.90 -25.25
C ALA A 67 3.18 6.11 -24.84
N GLY A 68 3.60 6.80 -23.78
CA GLY A 68 2.95 8.01 -23.27
C GLY A 68 2.61 7.95 -21.78
N THR A 69 2.22 9.08 -21.20
CA THR A 69 2.04 9.20 -19.75
C THR A 69 0.90 8.33 -19.20
N GLY A 70 -0.17 8.10 -19.97
CA GLY A 70 -1.22 7.16 -19.60
C GLY A 70 -0.70 5.72 -19.50
N ALA A 71 0.11 5.28 -20.47
CA ALA A 71 0.74 3.96 -20.44
C ALA A 71 1.75 3.83 -19.29
N LEU A 72 2.51 4.90 -18.99
CA LEU A 72 3.37 4.96 -17.81
C LEU A 72 2.58 4.84 -16.51
N ARG A 73 1.38 5.44 -16.42
CA ARG A 73 0.50 5.29 -15.25
C ARG A 73 -0.01 3.85 -15.11
N VAL A 74 -0.34 3.17 -16.20
CA VAL A 74 -0.69 1.73 -16.18
C VAL A 74 0.47 0.90 -15.62
N LEU A 75 1.69 1.09 -16.14
CA LEU A 75 2.88 0.40 -15.63
C LEU A 75 3.17 0.73 -14.17
N LEU A 76 2.94 1.98 -13.74
CA LEU A 76 3.15 2.41 -12.37
C LEU A 76 2.16 1.72 -11.41
N VAL A 77 0.88 1.64 -11.77
CA VAL A 77 -0.12 0.91 -10.97
C VAL A 77 0.19 -0.58 -10.93
N ALA A 78 0.64 -1.17 -12.05
CA ALA A 78 1.08 -2.55 -12.08
C ALA A 78 2.30 -2.79 -11.18
N ASP A 79 3.31 -1.92 -11.20
CA ASP A 79 4.48 -2.00 -10.31
C ASP A 79 4.09 -1.87 -8.84
N LEU A 80 3.16 -0.96 -8.51
CA LEU A 80 2.60 -0.85 -7.15
C LEU A 80 1.90 -2.13 -6.70
N LEU A 81 1.08 -2.73 -7.57
CA LEU A 81 0.41 -3.99 -7.28
C LEU A 81 1.44 -5.09 -7.00
N VAL A 82 2.47 -5.21 -7.83
CA VAL A 82 3.56 -6.18 -7.61
C VAL A 82 4.26 -5.92 -6.27
N ARG A 83 4.62 -4.66 -5.96
CA ARG A 83 5.27 -4.30 -4.69
C ARG A 83 4.38 -4.60 -3.48
N ALA A 84 3.08 -4.31 -3.55
CA ALA A 84 2.13 -4.58 -2.49
C ALA A 84 1.98 -6.08 -2.23
N LEU A 85 1.88 -6.89 -3.29
CA LEU A 85 1.83 -8.34 -3.20
C LEU A 85 3.12 -8.93 -2.59
N GLU A 86 4.30 -8.46 -3.01
CA GLU A 86 5.58 -8.91 -2.45
C GLU A 86 5.77 -8.49 -1.00
N LEU A 87 5.31 -7.28 -0.62
CA LEU A 87 5.28 -6.84 0.78
C LEU A 87 4.37 -7.73 1.64
N GLY A 88 3.30 -8.29 1.04
CA GLY A 88 2.45 -9.32 1.62
C GLY A 88 3.06 -10.73 1.62
N GLY A 89 4.21 -10.92 0.99
CA GLY A 89 4.88 -12.22 0.86
C GLY A 89 4.34 -13.11 -0.26
N THR A 90 3.52 -12.58 -1.15
CA THR A 90 3.01 -13.30 -2.32
C THR A 90 4.06 -13.32 -3.42
N PRO A 91 4.41 -14.49 -4.00
CA PRO A 91 5.26 -14.53 -5.18
C PRO A 91 4.51 -13.97 -6.39
N VAL A 92 5.16 -13.08 -7.13
CA VAL A 92 4.56 -12.39 -8.29
C VAL A 92 5.45 -12.53 -9.51
N TRP A 93 4.82 -12.73 -10.67
CA TRP A 93 5.46 -12.53 -11.97
C TRP A 93 4.80 -11.35 -12.67
N SER A 94 5.58 -10.36 -13.07
CA SER A 94 5.11 -9.17 -13.81
C SER A 94 5.39 -9.28 -15.32
N VAL A 95 4.35 -9.17 -16.15
CA VAL A 95 4.43 -9.26 -17.62
C VAL A 95 3.91 -7.97 -18.25
N LEU A 96 4.53 -7.55 -19.36
CA LEU A 96 4.06 -6.45 -20.19
C LEU A 96 3.61 -6.97 -21.55
N THR A 97 2.37 -6.64 -21.91
CA THR A 97 1.82 -6.76 -23.26
C THR A 97 1.68 -5.36 -23.85
N CYS A 98 2.53 -5.05 -24.83
CA CYS A 98 2.58 -3.74 -25.47
C CYS A 98 2.54 -3.87 -26.99
N GLU A 99 1.63 -3.14 -27.64
CA GLU A 99 1.44 -3.24 -29.10
C GLU A 99 2.52 -2.49 -29.90
N ARG A 100 2.88 -1.28 -29.47
CA ARG A 100 3.80 -0.36 -30.18
C ARG A 100 4.71 0.38 -29.21
N ASP A 101 5.76 1.04 -29.72
CA ASP A 101 6.63 2.00 -28.99
C ASP A 101 7.25 1.46 -27.68
N ARG A 102 7.48 0.15 -27.62
CA ARG A 102 7.87 -0.55 -26.39
C ARG A 102 9.18 -0.05 -25.78
N ALA A 103 10.20 0.19 -26.60
CA ALA A 103 11.51 0.63 -26.11
C ALA A 103 11.42 2.01 -25.44
N GLU A 104 10.61 2.91 -26.01
CA GLU A 104 10.34 4.23 -25.42
C GLU A 104 9.56 4.09 -24.11
N LEU A 105 8.52 3.26 -24.08
CA LEU A 105 7.76 2.98 -22.87
C LEU A 105 8.64 2.38 -21.75
N GLN A 106 9.51 1.44 -22.07
CA GLN A 106 10.45 0.83 -21.12
C GLN A 106 11.47 1.85 -20.59
N ALA A 107 12.01 2.73 -21.45
CA ALA A 107 12.91 3.79 -21.03
C ALA A 107 12.21 4.79 -20.09
N GLY A 108 10.98 5.19 -20.42
CA GLY A 108 10.16 6.06 -19.56
C GLY A 108 9.84 5.39 -18.22
N ALA A 109 9.48 4.10 -18.22
CA ALA A 109 9.20 3.34 -17.01
C ALA A 109 10.44 3.24 -16.11
N ALA A 110 11.59 2.92 -16.69
CA ALA A 110 12.86 2.87 -15.96
C ALA A 110 13.22 4.23 -15.33
N ALA A 111 12.98 5.35 -16.04
CA ALA A 111 13.18 6.68 -15.48
C ALA A 111 12.27 6.95 -14.26
N LEU A 112 11.05 6.40 -14.24
CA LEU A 112 10.14 6.44 -13.09
C LEU A 112 10.50 5.44 -11.97
N GLY A 113 11.63 4.72 -12.06
CA GLY A 113 11.98 3.69 -11.08
C GLY A 113 11.04 2.48 -11.08
N ILE A 114 10.29 2.27 -12.17
CA ILE A 114 9.44 1.09 -12.35
C ILE A 114 10.34 -0.11 -12.67
N ARG A 115 10.10 -1.23 -11.97
CA ARG A 115 10.86 -2.46 -12.21
C ARG A 115 10.54 -3.02 -13.61
N PRO A 116 11.50 -3.65 -14.28
CA PRO A 116 11.27 -4.22 -15.61
C PRO A 116 10.21 -5.32 -15.55
N PHE A 117 9.35 -5.36 -16.58
CA PHE A 117 8.35 -6.40 -16.79
C PHE A 117 8.85 -7.37 -17.87
N GLU A 118 8.59 -8.66 -17.70
CA GLU A 118 8.90 -9.68 -18.70
C GLU A 118 8.05 -9.48 -19.96
N ASP A 119 8.59 -9.82 -21.13
CA ASP A 119 7.83 -9.77 -22.39
C ASP A 119 6.81 -10.90 -22.44
N SER A 120 5.53 -10.60 -22.68
CA SER A 120 4.53 -11.65 -22.90
C SER A 120 4.88 -12.58 -24.07
N ARG A 121 5.66 -12.13 -25.05
CA ARG A 121 6.09 -12.93 -26.21
C ARG A 121 7.24 -13.90 -25.90
N ASP A 122 8.03 -13.61 -24.88
CA ASP A 122 9.15 -14.44 -24.44
C ASP A 122 8.72 -15.45 -23.36
N VAL A 123 7.46 -15.37 -22.91
CA VAL A 123 6.88 -16.23 -21.88
C VAL A 123 6.25 -17.47 -22.52
N GLY A 124 6.72 -18.67 -22.15
CA GLY A 124 6.05 -19.93 -22.47
C GLY A 124 4.70 -20.05 -21.76
N SER A 125 3.75 -20.82 -22.32
CA SER A 125 2.40 -20.93 -21.75
C SER A 125 2.40 -21.42 -20.29
N GLY A 126 1.97 -20.54 -19.38
CA GLY A 126 1.50 -20.82 -18.02
C GLY A 126 2.53 -21.43 -17.07
N LEU A 127 3.02 -20.64 -16.10
CA LEU A 127 3.85 -21.18 -15.02
C LEU A 127 3.07 -21.92 -13.91
N GLY A 128 1.78 -22.17 -14.12
CA GLY A 128 0.89 -22.62 -13.04
C GLY A 128 0.56 -21.49 -12.07
N GLU A 129 0.25 -20.30 -12.58
CA GLU A 129 -0.21 -19.19 -11.75
C GLU A 129 -1.59 -19.53 -11.16
N ALA A 130 -1.79 -19.17 -9.89
CA ALA A 130 -3.08 -19.35 -9.23
C ALA A 130 -4.09 -18.28 -9.63
N GLN A 131 -3.60 -17.11 -10.06
CA GLN A 131 -4.41 -15.98 -10.50
C GLN A 131 -3.62 -15.11 -11.48
N VAL A 132 -4.31 -14.56 -12.48
CA VAL A 132 -3.80 -13.52 -13.38
C VAL A 132 -4.61 -12.27 -13.14
N ILE A 133 -3.94 -11.14 -12.86
CA ILE A 133 -4.55 -9.82 -12.72
C ILE A 133 -4.12 -8.98 -13.92
N HIS A 134 -5.09 -8.42 -14.62
CA HIS A 134 -4.86 -7.54 -15.76
C HIS A 134 -4.93 -6.08 -15.33
N VAL A 135 -3.90 -5.30 -15.63
CA VAL A 135 -3.88 -3.85 -15.41
C VAL A 135 -3.99 -3.17 -16.76
N VAL A 136 -5.07 -2.42 -16.96
CA VAL A 136 -5.45 -1.87 -18.26
C VAL A 136 -5.82 -0.40 -18.15
N THR A 137 -5.80 0.32 -19.27
CA THR A 137 -6.44 1.66 -19.30
C THR A 137 -7.96 1.49 -19.22
N GLU A 138 -8.62 2.35 -18.45
CA GLU A 138 -10.08 2.36 -18.34
C GLU A 138 -10.74 2.43 -19.73
N GLY A 139 -11.82 1.65 -19.91
CA GLY A 139 -12.56 1.60 -21.17
C GLY A 139 -11.90 0.81 -22.30
N THR A 140 -10.74 0.17 -22.07
CA THR A 140 -10.14 -0.76 -23.03
C THR A 140 -10.69 -2.17 -22.87
N ALA A 141 -10.61 -2.96 -23.95
CA ALA A 141 -11.08 -4.34 -23.91
C ALA A 141 -10.31 -5.13 -22.86
N THR A 142 -11.05 -5.73 -21.92
CA THR A 142 -10.46 -6.45 -20.79
C THR A 142 -10.22 -7.92 -21.18
N PRO A 143 -9.02 -8.47 -20.94
CA PRO A 143 -8.82 -9.91 -20.96
C PRO A 143 -9.73 -10.64 -19.96
N ASP A 144 -9.75 -11.97 -20.03
CA ASP A 144 -10.55 -12.74 -19.08
C ASP A 144 -9.88 -12.88 -17.71
N GLY A 145 -10.57 -12.45 -16.65
CA GLY A 145 -10.06 -12.48 -15.27
C GLY A 145 -10.12 -11.13 -14.55
N PRO A 146 -9.71 -11.10 -13.26
CA PRO A 146 -9.66 -9.89 -12.44
C PRO A 146 -8.95 -8.73 -13.14
N THR A 147 -9.63 -7.58 -13.25
CA THR A 147 -9.09 -6.41 -13.96
C THR A 147 -8.99 -5.19 -13.07
N VAL A 148 -7.80 -4.57 -13.05
CA VAL A 148 -7.54 -3.26 -12.46
C VAL A 148 -7.54 -2.22 -13.58
N ALA A 149 -8.59 -1.41 -13.66
CA ALA A 149 -8.65 -0.28 -14.60
C ALA A 149 -7.87 0.93 -14.05
N VAL A 150 -7.17 1.62 -14.94
CA VAL A 150 -6.42 2.85 -14.66
C VAL A 150 -7.03 3.99 -15.48
N ALA A 151 -7.54 4.99 -14.77
CA ALA A 151 -8.14 6.17 -15.36
C ALA A 151 -7.13 7.00 -16.15
N PRO A 152 -7.58 7.72 -17.19
CA PRO A 152 -6.70 8.42 -18.12
C PRO A 152 -5.87 9.52 -17.45
N VAL A 153 -4.78 9.88 -18.13
CA VAL A 153 -3.95 11.04 -17.79
C VAL A 153 -4.18 12.13 -18.82
N HIS A 154 -4.38 13.36 -18.36
CA HIS A 154 -4.50 14.55 -19.18
C HIS A 154 -3.29 15.46 -18.97
N GLY A 155 -2.84 16.15 -20.03
CA GLY A 155 -1.65 16.99 -20.00
C GLY A 155 -0.39 16.27 -20.47
N THR A 156 0.76 16.93 -20.33
CA THR A 156 2.08 16.40 -20.72
C THR A 156 3.04 16.47 -19.54
N ALA A 157 3.98 15.53 -19.50
CA ALA A 157 5.05 15.48 -18.52
C ALA A 157 6.44 15.60 -19.17
N GLU A 158 6.51 16.15 -20.38
CA GLU A 158 7.76 16.32 -21.11
C GLU A 158 8.75 17.18 -20.30
N GLY A 159 9.97 16.65 -20.11
CA GLY A 159 11.02 17.31 -19.32
C GLY A 159 10.78 17.34 -17.80
N ALA A 160 9.72 16.71 -17.29
CA ALA A 160 9.49 16.61 -15.84
C ALA A 160 10.59 15.78 -15.15
N ASP A 161 10.90 16.12 -13.90
CA ASP A 161 11.68 15.24 -13.02
C ASP A 161 10.92 13.90 -12.91
N PRO A 162 11.54 12.76 -13.28
CA PRO A 162 10.84 11.48 -13.28
C PRO A 162 10.24 11.09 -11.93
N ILE A 163 10.92 11.35 -10.81
CA ILE A 163 10.37 10.97 -9.50
C ILE A 163 9.27 11.93 -9.05
N ALA A 164 9.35 13.21 -9.47
CA ALA A 164 8.23 14.15 -9.28
C ALA A 164 7.00 13.73 -10.10
N LEU A 165 7.19 13.30 -11.35
CA LEU A 165 6.12 12.73 -12.16
C LEU A 165 5.52 11.48 -11.51
N ARG A 166 6.37 10.58 -10.98
CA ARG A 166 5.91 9.41 -10.22
C ARG A 166 5.01 9.83 -9.05
N LEU A 167 5.47 10.75 -8.19
CA LEU A 167 4.65 11.24 -7.08
C LEU A 167 3.34 11.88 -7.55
N ALA A 168 3.37 12.71 -8.60
CA ALA A 168 2.17 13.35 -9.15
C ALA A 168 1.13 12.34 -9.65
N LEU A 169 1.57 11.26 -10.30
CA LEU A 169 0.69 10.17 -10.74
C LEU A 169 0.16 9.33 -9.57
N LEU A 170 0.98 9.10 -8.55
CA LEU A 170 0.63 8.36 -7.33
C LEU A 170 -0.32 9.12 -6.40
N ALA A 171 -0.26 10.45 -6.40
CA ALA A 171 -1.12 11.30 -5.58
C ALA A 171 -2.58 11.31 -6.04
N ARG A 172 -2.90 10.65 -7.16
CA ARG A 172 -4.26 10.50 -7.67
C ARG A 172 -4.67 9.04 -7.63
N ASP A 173 -5.83 8.79 -7.03
CA ASP A 173 -6.50 7.49 -7.07
C ASP A 173 -6.47 6.92 -8.49
N ARG A 174 -6.10 5.63 -8.61
CA ARG A 174 -5.93 4.96 -9.91
C ARG A 174 -7.20 4.98 -10.78
N ALA A 175 -8.38 5.04 -10.17
CA ALA A 175 -9.67 5.11 -10.84
C ALA A 175 -10.13 6.55 -11.11
N ALA A 176 -9.40 7.56 -10.61
CA ALA A 176 -9.65 8.96 -10.92
C ALA A 176 -8.73 9.47 -12.04
N PRO A 177 -9.23 10.24 -13.03
CA PRO A 177 -8.38 10.87 -14.04
C PRO A 177 -7.31 11.76 -13.39
N ALA A 178 -6.07 11.68 -13.89
CA ALA A 178 -4.98 12.53 -13.41
C ALA A 178 -4.74 13.68 -14.39
N ALA A 179 -4.86 14.91 -13.91
CA ALA A 179 -4.45 16.10 -14.67
C ALA A 179 -3.02 16.48 -14.29
N LEU A 180 -2.15 16.53 -15.30
CA LEU A 180 -0.77 16.98 -15.17
C LEU A 180 -0.66 18.39 -15.75
N ASP A 181 -0.30 19.32 -14.89
CA ASP A 181 0.12 20.67 -15.24
C ASP A 181 1.44 21.01 -14.54
N PRO A 182 2.12 22.10 -14.95
CA PRO A 182 3.39 22.48 -14.34
C PRO A 182 3.31 22.70 -12.83
N ALA A 183 2.19 23.23 -12.30
CA ALA A 183 2.04 23.49 -10.88
C ALA A 183 1.97 22.19 -10.06
N VAL A 184 1.25 21.19 -10.56
CA VAL A 184 1.19 19.85 -9.95
C VAL A 184 2.59 19.20 -9.92
N LEU A 185 3.35 19.31 -11.00
CA LEU A 185 4.70 18.75 -11.07
C LEU A 185 5.68 19.49 -10.16
N ASP A 186 5.56 20.82 -10.05
CA ASP A 186 6.37 21.64 -9.16
C ASP A 186 6.06 21.36 -7.68
N GLU A 187 4.78 21.17 -7.33
CA GLU A 187 4.35 20.78 -5.99
C GLU A 187 4.88 19.39 -5.61
N ALA A 188 4.82 18.43 -6.54
CA ALA A 188 5.40 17.10 -6.33
C ALA A 188 6.91 17.18 -6.10
N ARG A 189 7.64 17.99 -6.89
CA ARG A 189 9.08 18.19 -6.72
C ARG A 189 9.41 18.83 -5.38
N ALA A 190 8.67 19.87 -4.98
CA ALA A 190 8.86 20.53 -3.69
C ALA A 190 8.58 19.59 -2.51
N THR A 191 7.55 18.75 -2.63
CA THR A 191 7.22 17.74 -1.62
C THR A 191 8.33 16.70 -1.48
N LEU A 192 8.88 16.19 -2.59
CA LEU A 192 10.01 15.26 -2.56
C LEU A 192 11.25 15.87 -1.92
N ALA A 193 11.60 17.10 -2.29
CA ALA A 193 12.74 17.81 -1.70
C ALA A 193 12.57 17.98 -0.18
N ARG A 194 11.37 18.38 0.26
CA ARG A 194 11.02 18.49 1.68
C ARG A 194 11.17 17.15 2.39
N TRP A 195 10.55 16.09 1.87
CA TRP A 195 10.58 14.77 2.49
C TRP A 195 11.98 14.17 2.55
N ARG A 196 12.77 14.25 1.47
CA ARG A 196 14.15 13.75 1.47
C ARG A 196 15.03 14.48 2.47
N GLY A 197 14.90 15.81 2.56
CA GLY A 197 15.59 16.61 3.58
C GLY A 197 15.21 16.22 5.01
N ARG A 198 13.92 15.95 5.27
CA ARG A 198 13.42 15.47 6.56
C ARG A 198 13.95 14.07 6.90
N VAL A 199 13.88 13.14 5.95
CA VAL A 199 14.40 11.77 6.11
C VAL A 199 15.90 11.79 6.40
N ALA A 200 16.69 12.60 5.69
CA ALA A 200 18.11 12.77 5.95
C ALA A 200 18.38 13.38 7.34
N ALA A 201 17.51 14.27 7.82
CA ALA A 201 17.62 14.81 9.17
C ALA A 201 17.33 13.75 10.25
N TRP A 202 16.26 12.98 10.07
CA TRP A 202 15.85 11.94 11.01
C TRP A 202 16.82 10.76 11.07
N ALA A 203 17.47 10.43 9.96
CA ALA A 203 18.46 9.35 9.89
C ALA A 203 19.71 9.57 10.76
N ARG A 204 19.91 10.80 11.30
CA ARG A 204 20.97 11.09 12.28
C ARG A 204 20.63 10.66 13.70
N GLN A 205 19.39 10.27 13.95
CA GLN A 205 18.92 9.79 15.25
C GLN A 205 18.93 8.26 15.30
N PRO A 206 19.06 7.63 16.48
CA PRO A 206 18.96 6.19 16.61
C PRO A 206 17.63 5.66 16.05
N SER A 207 17.70 4.58 15.27
CA SER A 207 16.50 3.92 14.73
C SER A 207 15.54 3.50 15.84
N ARG A 208 14.24 3.58 15.55
CA ARG A 208 13.14 3.17 16.44
C ARG A 208 12.10 2.42 15.63
N PRO A 209 11.43 1.40 16.20
CA PRO A 209 10.43 0.65 15.48
C PRO A 209 9.30 1.55 14.96
N ILE A 210 8.75 1.18 13.80
CA ILE A 210 7.56 1.82 13.23
C ILE A 210 6.40 1.69 14.22
N PRO A 211 5.73 2.79 14.61
CA PRO A 211 4.60 2.75 15.53
C PRO A 211 3.45 1.92 14.95
N ASP A 212 2.75 1.14 15.80
CA ASP A 212 1.66 0.26 15.35
C ASP A 212 0.54 1.02 14.62
N GLN A 213 0.24 2.24 15.06
CA GLN A 213 -0.75 3.09 14.40
C GLN A 213 -0.31 3.46 12.97
N ALA A 214 0.97 3.83 12.78
CA ALA A 214 1.49 4.16 11.46
C ALA A 214 1.50 2.92 10.55
N ARG A 215 1.99 1.79 11.07
CA ARG A 215 2.00 0.51 10.36
C ARG A 215 0.60 0.10 9.93
N THR A 216 -0.39 0.19 10.83
CA THR A 216 -1.77 -0.20 10.55
C THR A 216 -2.37 0.69 9.48
N ARG A 217 -2.26 2.03 9.61
CA ARG A 217 -2.78 2.98 8.62
C ARG A 217 -2.20 2.75 7.23
N LEU A 218 -0.87 2.61 7.14
CA LEU A 218 -0.18 2.33 5.89
C LEU A 218 -0.69 1.05 5.23
N ARG A 219 -0.74 -0.05 6.00
CA ARG A 219 -1.19 -1.35 5.52
C ARG A 219 -2.64 -1.32 5.06
N THR A 220 -3.54 -0.82 5.90
CA THR A 220 -4.97 -0.70 5.57
C THR A 220 -5.16 0.09 4.28
N ALA A 221 -4.45 1.21 4.10
CA ALA A 221 -4.57 2.03 2.90
C ALA A 221 -4.19 1.26 1.63
N TRP A 222 -2.98 0.70 1.53
CA TRP A 222 -2.61 0.02 0.28
C TRP A 222 -3.26 -1.35 0.10
N GLU A 223 -3.71 -2.01 1.19
CA GLU A 223 -4.44 -3.29 1.11
C GLU A 223 -5.89 -3.11 0.68
N ASP A 224 -6.44 -1.91 0.85
CA ASP A 224 -7.74 -1.51 0.33
C ASP A 224 -7.57 -0.83 -1.04
N ASP A 225 -7.50 -1.67 -2.08
CA ASP A 225 -7.51 -1.26 -3.48
C ASP A 225 -6.37 -0.33 -3.93
N LEU A 226 -5.21 -0.44 -3.28
CA LEU A 226 -4.05 0.44 -3.50
C LEU A 226 -4.40 1.92 -3.29
N ASP A 227 -5.06 2.28 -2.18
CA ASP A 227 -5.33 3.67 -1.80
C ASP A 227 -4.02 4.40 -1.41
N VAL A 228 -3.26 4.78 -2.44
CA VAL A 228 -2.01 5.53 -2.31
C VAL A 228 -2.25 6.94 -1.75
N PRO A 229 -3.32 7.68 -2.10
CA PRO A 229 -3.64 8.93 -1.41
C PRO A 229 -3.67 8.79 0.12
N ALA A 230 -4.33 7.77 0.66
CA ALA A 230 -4.33 7.53 2.12
C ALA A 230 -2.95 7.13 2.68
N VAL A 231 -2.10 6.46 1.89
CA VAL A 231 -0.69 6.22 2.23
C VAL A 231 0.07 7.55 2.36
N LEU A 232 -0.10 8.48 1.40
CA LEU A 232 0.57 9.78 1.41
C LEU A 232 0.05 10.68 2.56
N ASP A 233 -1.24 10.62 2.87
CA ASP A 233 -1.83 11.29 4.04
C ASP A 233 -1.23 10.76 5.34
N THR A 234 -0.99 9.44 5.42
CA THR A 234 -0.32 8.82 6.57
C THR A 234 1.11 9.33 6.73
N LEU A 235 1.87 9.50 5.64
CA LEU A 235 3.21 10.10 5.69
C LEU A 235 3.17 11.55 6.18
N THR A 236 2.22 12.35 5.70
CA THR A 236 2.02 13.74 6.16
C THR A 236 1.68 13.80 7.66
N TRP A 237 0.85 12.88 8.15
CA TRP A 237 0.57 12.75 9.58
C TRP A 237 1.84 12.38 10.39
N VAL A 238 2.66 11.45 9.90
CA VAL A 238 3.93 11.08 10.56
C VAL A 238 4.91 12.26 10.59
N GLU A 239 4.98 13.04 9.51
CA GLU A 239 5.84 14.22 9.38
C GLU A 239 5.52 15.27 10.46
N THR A 240 4.24 15.43 10.79
CA THR A 240 3.72 16.52 11.62
C THR A 240 3.40 16.12 13.06
N SER A 241 3.33 14.83 13.37
CA SER A 241 2.99 14.32 14.71
C SER A 241 4.08 14.66 15.73
N PRO A 242 3.81 15.47 16.76
CA PRO A 242 4.85 16.00 17.66
C PRO A 242 5.53 14.93 18.52
N ASP A 243 4.79 13.89 18.91
CA ASP A 243 5.25 12.87 19.86
C ASP A 243 5.99 11.70 19.21
N LEU A 244 6.13 11.69 17.88
CA LEU A 244 6.85 10.63 17.18
C LEU A 244 8.36 10.86 17.22
N PRO A 245 9.16 9.91 17.75
CA PRO A 245 10.61 9.99 17.67
C PRO A 245 11.08 10.00 16.22
N ASP A 246 12.12 10.78 15.93
CA ASP A 246 12.69 10.90 14.58
C ASP A 246 13.11 9.54 13.98
N GLY A 247 13.74 8.67 14.77
CA GLY A 247 14.08 7.32 14.32
C GLY A 247 12.85 6.51 13.86
N ALA A 248 11.68 6.73 14.46
CA ALA A 248 10.44 6.06 14.08
C ALA A 248 9.84 6.68 12.82
N ARG A 249 9.96 8.01 12.64
CA ARG A 249 9.58 8.70 11.40
C ARG A 249 10.41 8.19 10.23
N PHE A 250 11.73 8.09 10.40
CA PHE A 250 12.65 7.54 9.42
C PHE A 250 12.24 6.13 8.97
N GLU A 251 12.09 5.20 9.92
CA GLU A 251 11.71 3.81 9.60
C GLU A 251 10.33 3.72 8.92
N THR A 252 9.40 4.61 9.28
CA THR A 252 8.07 4.66 8.65
C THR A 252 8.16 5.10 7.19
N TYR A 253 8.93 6.14 6.91
CA TYR A 253 9.17 6.62 5.55
C TYR A 253 9.91 5.59 4.70
N ALA A 254 10.97 4.98 5.23
CA ALA A 254 11.72 3.92 4.55
C ALA A 254 10.85 2.69 4.26
N TYR A 255 9.93 2.34 5.16
CA TYR A 255 8.98 1.25 4.94
C TYR A 255 7.96 1.56 3.85
N ALA A 256 7.36 2.75 3.86
CA ALA A 256 6.42 3.17 2.82
C ALA A 256 7.11 3.28 1.45
N ASP A 257 8.38 3.68 1.40
CA ASP A 257 9.13 3.83 0.14
C ASP A 257 9.35 2.50 -0.59
N ARG A 258 9.27 1.35 0.10
CA ARG A 258 9.31 0.03 -0.54
C ARG A 258 8.12 -0.19 -1.47
N LEU A 259 6.95 0.35 -1.10
CA LEU A 259 5.77 0.38 -1.96
C LEU A 259 5.89 1.53 -2.97
N LEU A 260 6.14 2.75 -2.49
CA LEU A 260 5.99 3.96 -3.29
C LEU A 260 7.10 4.14 -4.32
N GLY A 261 8.34 3.74 -4.04
CA GLY A 261 9.48 3.88 -4.96
C GLY A 261 9.84 5.35 -5.26
N LEU A 262 9.75 6.23 -4.27
CA LEU A 262 10.01 7.67 -4.38
C LEU A 262 11.47 8.04 -4.05
N GLU A 263 12.31 7.06 -3.74
CA GLU A 263 13.72 7.25 -3.38
C GLU A 263 13.87 8.23 -2.20
N LEU A 264 13.10 8.03 -1.13
CA LEU A 264 13.04 8.95 0.00
C LEU A 264 14.34 8.93 0.81
N THR A 265 15.12 7.85 0.71
CA THR A 265 16.43 7.69 1.36
C THR A 265 17.60 8.10 0.48
N ARG A 266 17.36 8.73 -0.67
CA ARG A 266 18.42 9.07 -1.64
C ARG A 266 19.47 10.04 -1.08
N ASP A 267 19.06 11.00 -0.26
CA ASP A 267 19.94 12.07 0.21
C ASP A 267 20.71 11.68 1.49
N LEU A 268 20.58 10.44 1.96
CA LEU A 268 21.30 9.94 3.12
C LEU A 268 22.82 10.01 2.89
N GLY A 269 23.54 10.66 3.81
CA GLY A 269 24.99 10.80 3.73
C GLY A 269 25.49 11.89 2.78
N THR A 270 24.60 12.65 2.14
CA THR A 270 25.00 13.84 1.37
C THR A 270 25.44 14.94 2.35
N PRO A 271 26.67 15.49 2.23
CA PRO A 271 27.09 16.62 3.05
C PRO A 271 26.20 17.83 2.75
N ALA A 272 25.78 18.53 3.81
CA ALA A 272 24.96 19.74 3.73
C ALA A 272 25.73 20.94 3.16
#